data_AF-A0A7C1C6X8-F1
#
_entry.id   AF-A0A7C1C6X8-F1
#
_cell.length_a   1.000
_cell.length_b   1.000
_cell.length_c   1.000
_cell.angle_alpha   90.00
_cell.angle_beta   90.00
_cell.angle_gamma   90.00
#
_symmetry.space_group_name_H-M   'P 1'
#
loop_
_entity.id
_entity.type
_entity.pdbx_description
1 polymer ?
#
loop_
_entity_poly.entity_id
_entity_poly.type
_entity_poly.pdbx_seq_one_letter_code
_entity_poly.pdbx_strand_id
1 'polypeptide(L)'
;MTVDMLRPKLTKAAETVLQRRYYLKDEKGRPLENWETLCRRVADAVADVDRESEIYEVQRESFFNMIYQLDFLPNSPCLMNAGTDLGQLSACFVLPVEDSMDGIFSSIRHGALVHKTGGGTGYSFSRLRPKNSAVQSTQGVASGPLSFAVVFDAATETIKQGGKRRGANMGVLRVNHPDILEFIAAKEDQTRFTNFNFSVAITDRFMEAVKTGQDYELIDPSNGNVVDTLSARMVFDKIIDSAWHNGEPGVLFIDAANRANSTPQLGEFEATNPCGEQ
;
A
#
# COMPACT_ATOMS: atom_id res chain seq x y z
N MET A 1 5.31 -39.55 17.11
CA MET A 1 6.36 -39.22 18.10
C MET A 1 6.41 -37.71 18.15
N THR A 2 5.87 -37.10 19.20
CA THR A 2 6.03 -35.67 19.45
C THR A 2 7.51 -35.44 19.71
N VAL A 3 8.20 -34.87 18.71
CA VAL A 3 9.51 -34.26 18.94
C VAL A 3 9.30 -33.31 20.11
N ASP A 4 10.12 -33.45 21.14
CA ASP A 4 10.11 -32.58 22.32
C ASP A 4 10.49 -31.18 21.82
N MET A 5 9.50 -30.44 21.34
CA MET A 5 9.70 -29.15 20.69
C MET A 5 9.99 -28.16 21.81
N LEU A 6 11.27 -27.89 22.01
CA LEU A 6 11.72 -26.79 22.83
C LEU A 6 11.00 -25.52 22.37
N ARG A 7 10.06 -25.05 23.20
CA ARG A 7 9.30 -23.83 22.95
C ARG A 7 10.29 -22.69 22.73
N PRO A 8 10.28 -22.00 21.58
CA PRO A 8 11.13 -20.84 21.41
C PRO A 8 10.80 -19.81 22.49
N LYS A 9 11.83 -19.34 23.18
CA LYS A 9 11.67 -18.40 24.27
C LYS A 9 11.40 -17.02 23.69
N LEU A 10 10.11 -16.70 23.50
CA LEU A 10 9.68 -15.38 23.08
C LEU A 10 10.13 -14.33 24.09
N THR A 11 10.58 -13.19 23.57
CA THR A 11 10.93 -12.04 24.42
C THR A 11 9.67 -11.45 25.05
N LYS A 12 9.82 -10.77 26.20
CA LYS A 12 8.71 -10.05 26.84
C LYS A 12 8.06 -9.02 25.90
N ALA A 13 8.86 -8.40 25.04
CA ALA A 13 8.38 -7.44 24.04
C ALA A 13 7.52 -8.13 22.98
N ALA A 14 7.97 -9.27 22.44
CA ALA A 14 7.20 -10.07 21.49
C ALA A 14 5.86 -10.51 22.08
N GLU A 15 5.87 -11.05 23.29
CA GLU A 15 4.66 -11.48 24.00
C GLU A 15 3.69 -10.31 24.21
N THR A 16 4.20 -9.13 24.57
CA THR A 16 3.37 -7.92 24.73
C THR A 16 2.69 -7.52 23.41
N VAL A 17 3.41 -7.63 22.29
CA VAL A 17 2.85 -7.31 20.97
C VAL A 17 1.81 -8.35 20.54
N LEU A 18 2.08 -9.64 20.75
CA LEU A 18 1.17 -10.74 20.45
C LEU A 18 -0.15 -10.60 21.20
N GLN A 19 -0.10 -10.38 22.53
CA GLN A 19 -1.29 -10.18 23.36
C GLN A 19 -2.08 -8.93 22.96
N ARG A 20 -1.40 -7.86 22.53
CA ARG A 20 -2.07 -6.63 22.14
C ARG A 20 -2.77 -6.75 20.80
N ARG A 21 -2.14 -7.36 19.80
CA ARG A 21 -2.54 -7.22 18.38
C ARG A 21 -2.89 -8.53 17.65
N TYR A 22 -2.34 -9.66 18.07
CA TYR A 22 -2.42 -10.90 17.28
C TYR A 22 -3.35 -11.95 17.90
N TYR A 23 -3.25 -12.18 19.21
CA TYR A 23 -4.13 -13.13 19.88
C TYR A 23 -5.59 -12.72 19.76
N LEU A 24 -6.44 -13.70 19.42
CA LEU A 24 -7.89 -13.55 19.53
C LEU A 24 -8.27 -13.24 20.98
N LYS A 25 -9.34 -12.46 21.13
CA LYS A 25 -9.80 -11.97 22.42
C LYS A 25 -11.28 -12.24 22.57
N ASP A 26 -11.71 -12.44 23.81
CA ASP A 26 -13.12 -12.46 24.15
C ASP A 26 -13.71 -11.04 24.14
N GLU A 27 -15.02 -10.94 24.36
CA GLU A 27 -15.76 -9.67 24.45
C GLU A 27 -15.24 -8.74 25.56
N LYS A 28 -14.53 -9.30 26.56
CA LYS A 28 -13.92 -8.56 27.68
C LYS A 28 -12.46 -8.17 27.38
N GLY A 29 -11.96 -8.45 26.17
CA GLY A 29 -10.61 -8.12 25.73
C GLY A 29 -9.52 -9.05 26.27
N ARG A 30 -9.88 -10.18 26.90
CA ARG A 30 -8.91 -11.15 27.43
C ARG A 30 -8.43 -12.07 26.30
N PRO A 31 -7.12 -12.33 26.18
CA PRO A 31 -6.59 -13.20 25.15
C PRO A 31 -7.12 -14.64 25.34
N LEU A 32 -7.65 -15.20 24.26
CA LEU A 32 -8.09 -16.60 24.15
C LEU A 32 -7.00 -17.52 23.58
N GLU A 33 -5.90 -16.92 23.14
CA GLU A 33 -4.80 -17.63 22.50
C GLU A 33 -3.47 -17.40 23.23
N ASN A 34 -2.55 -18.31 22.97
CA ASN A 34 -1.13 -18.16 23.20
C ASN A 34 -0.36 -18.42 21.88
N TRP A 35 0.97 -18.42 21.93
CA TRP A 35 1.80 -18.61 20.74
C TRP A 35 1.48 -19.91 20.00
N GLU A 36 1.39 -21.03 20.72
CA GLU A 36 1.14 -22.34 20.15
C GLU A 36 -0.24 -22.41 19.48
N THR A 37 -1.29 -21.94 20.15
CA THR A 37 -2.65 -21.98 19.61
C THR A 37 -2.83 -21.05 18.42
N LEU A 38 -2.16 -19.89 18.41
CA LEU A 38 -2.13 -19.00 17.26
C LEU A 38 -1.44 -19.67 16.06
N CYS A 39 -0.27 -20.29 16.27
CA CYS A 39 0.43 -21.02 15.21
C CYS A 39 -0.43 -22.15 14.65
N ARG A 40 -1.12 -22.90 15.52
CA ARG A 40 -2.03 -23.97 15.13
C ARG A 40 -3.18 -23.44 14.28
N ARG A 41 -3.88 -22.39 14.74
CA ARG A 41 -4.97 -21.75 13.97
C ARG A 41 -4.52 -21.34 12.57
N VAL A 42 -3.36 -20.68 12.47
CA VAL A 42 -2.85 -20.19 11.17
C VAL A 42 -2.48 -21.36 10.26
N ALA A 43 -1.76 -22.36 10.78
CA ALA A 43 -1.36 -23.53 10.00
C ALA A 43 -2.56 -24.32 9.49
N ASP A 44 -3.55 -24.58 10.37
CA ASP A 44 -4.77 -25.32 10.04
C ASP A 44 -5.58 -24.58 8.97
N ALA A 45 -5.75 -23.27 9.11
CA ALA A 45 -6.49 -22.45 8.15
C ALA A 45 -5.82 -22.35 6.78
N VAL A 46 -4.49 -22.29 6.72
CA VAL A 46 -3.75 -22.23 5.45
C VAL A 46 -3.70 -23.60 4.76
N ALA A 47 -3.55 -24.68 5.53
CA ALA A 47 -3.57 -26.04 4.97
C ALA A 47 -4.95 -26.47 4.48
N ASP A 48 -6.02 -25.79 4.90
CA ASP A 48 -7.40 -26.22 4.64
C ASP A 48 -7.78 -26.32 3.16
N VAL A 49 -7.12 -25.53 2.30
CA VAL A 49 -7.30 -25.61 0.84
C VAL A 49 -6.93 -26.98 0.28
N ASP A 50 -6.01 -27.69 0.94
CA ASP A 50 -5.51 -29.00 0.54
C ASP A 50 -6.19 -30.14 1.32
N ARG A 51 -7.34 -29.91 1.98
CA ARG A 51 -7.99 -30.90 2.87
C ARG A 51 -8.25 -32.27 2.24
N GLU A 52 -8.51 -32.31 0.93
CA GLU A 52 -8.76 -33.55 0.18
C GLU A 52 -7.48 -34.24 -0.30
N SER A 53 -6.32 -33.61 -0.11
CA SER A 53 -5.02 -34.13 -0.54
C SER A 53 -4.46 -35.16 0.43
N GLU A 54 -3.80 -36.19 -0.09
CA GLU A 54 -3.13 -37.23 0.72
C GLU A 54 -2.02 -36.67 1.61
N ILE A 55 -1.48 -35.50 1.26
CA ILE A 55 -0.41 -34.83 2.02
C ILE A 55 -0.91 -33.78 3.03
N TYR A 56 -2.24 -33.60 3.18
CA TYR A 56 -2.84 -32.58 4.05
C TYR A 56 -2.29 -32.59 5.47
N GLU A 57 -2.31 -33.75 6.13
CA GLU A 57 -1.83 -33.90 7.52
C GLU A 57 -0.34 -33.56 7.64
N VAL A 58 0.46 -33.95 6.65
CA VAL A 58 1.90 -33.68 6.61
C VAL A 58 2.18 -32.19 6.40
N GLN A 59 1.46 -31.55 5.47
CA GLN A 59 1.59 -30.11 5.21
C GLN A 59 1.14 -29.27 6.42
N ARG A 60 0.01 -29.62 7.05
CA ARG A 60 -0.53 -28.91 8.21
C ARG A 60 0.46 -28.89 9.37
N GLU A 61 1.05 -30.03 9.69
CA GLU A 61 2.08 -30.09 10.74
C GLU A 61 3.38 -29.39 10.30
N SER A 62 3.77 -29.46 9.03
CA SER A 62 4.92 -28.74 8.50
C SER A 62 4.76 -27.21 8.64
N PHE A 63 3.59 -26.68 8.27
CA PHE A 63 3.25 -25.27 8.43
C PHE A 63 3.27 -24.85 9.90
N PHE A 64 2.66 -25.65 10.78
CA PHE A 64 2.70 -25.39 12.22
C PHE A 64 4.14 -25.31 12.72
N ASN A 65 4.98 -26.28 12.35
CA ASN A 65 6.38 -26.34 12.80
C ASN A 65 7.18 -25.12 12.34
N MET A 66 7.07 -24.75 11.06
CA MET A 66 7.80 -23.59 10.51
C MET A 66 7.41 -22.29 11.23
N ILE A 67 6.11 -22.08 11.49
CA ILE A 67 5.64 -20.88 12.19
C ILE A 67 6.05 -20.93 13.65
N TYR A 68 5.78 -22.05 14.34
CA TYR A 68 6.02 -22.19 15.77
C TYR A 68 7.50 -22.01 16.14
N GLN A 69 8.41 -22.54 15.31
CA GLN A 69 9.87 -22.41 15.47
C GLN A 69 10.44 -21.08 14.96
N LEU A 70 9.61 -20.23 14.36
CA LEU A 70 10.01 -18.96 13.75
C LEU A 70 10.94 -19.10 12.54
N ASP A 71 10.98 -20.28 11.90
CA ASP A 71 11.70 -20.50 10.64
C ASP A 71 11.06 -19.67 9.50
N PHE A 72 9.74 -19.51 9.58
CA PHE A 72 8.96 -18.68 8.67
C PHE A 72 7.80 -18.00 9.41
N LEU A 73 7.62 -16.70 9.18
CA LEU A 73 6.44 -15.97 9.65
C LEU A 73 5.70 -15.35 8.47
N PRO A 74 4.40 -15.62 8.29
CA PRO A 74 3.60 -14.91 7.31
C PRO A 74 3.38 -13.46 7.76
N ASN A 75 2.88 -12.64 6.82
CA ASN A 75 2.54 -11.26 7.10
C ASN A 75 1.51 -11.12 8.25
N SER A 76 1.36 -9.90 8.77
CA SER A 76 0.50 -9.66 9.94
C SER A 76 -0.98 -9.99 9.71
N PRO A 77 -1.64 -9.62 8.60
CA PRO A 77 -3.02 -10.03 8.34
C PRO A 77 -3.25 -11.53 8.37
N CYS A 78 -2.33 -12.33 7.83
CA CYS A 78 -2.41 -13.79 7.92
C CYS A 78 -2.45 -14.27 9.39
N LEU A 79 -1.52 -13.80 10.23
CA LEU A 79 -1.50 -14.16 11.66
C LEU A 79 -2.77 -13.69 12.41
N MET A 80 -3.30 -12.51 12.06
CA MET A 80 -4.44 -11.89 12.72
C MET A 80 -5.79 -12.49 12.32
N ASN A 81 -5.94 -12.92 11.06
CA ASN A 81 -7.24 -13.19 10.44
C ASN A 81 -7.43 -14.63 9.96
N ALA A 82 -6.37 -15.44 9.82
CA ALA A 82 -6.50 -16.85 9.42
C ALA A 82 -7.39 -17.61 10.41
N GLY A 83 -8.34 -18.41 9.92
CA GLY A 83 -9.28 -19.14 10.76
C GLY A 83 -10.31 -18.26 11.48
N THR A 84 -10.54 -17.02 11.02
CA THR A 84 -11.57 -16.11 11.52
C THR A 84 -12.54 -15.73 10.40
N ASP A 85 -13.71 -15.19 10.77
CA ASP A 85 -14.73 -14.74 9.80
C ASP A 85 -14.26 -13.60 8.87
N LEU A 86 -13.17 -12.90 9.19
CA LEU A 86 -12.63 -11.84 8.33
C LEU A 86 -11.96 -12.37 7.07
N GLY A 87 -11.31 -13.54 7.14
CA GLY A 87 -10.79 -14.30 5.98
C GLY A 87 -9.70 -13.63 5.12
N GLN A 88 -9.27 -12.40 5.39
CA GLN A 88 -8.29 -11.68 4.57
C GLN A 88 -6.86 -11.86 5.12
N LEU A 89 -5.96 -12.46 4.32
CA LEU A 89 -4.59 -12.85 4.72
C LEU A 89 -3.45 -12.04 4.06
N SER A 90 -3.76 -11.02 3.26
CA SER A 90 -2.81 -10.24 2.44
C SER A 90 -2.55 -8.86 3.05
N ALA A 91 -1.29 -8.42 3.06
CA ALA A 91 -0.95 -7.11 3.61
C ALA A 91 -1.03 -5.96 2.60
N CYS A 92 -0.94 -6.25 1.32
CA CYS A 92 -0.56 -5.29 0.29
C CYS A 92 -1.55 -5.34 -0.87
N PHE A 93 -2.04 -4.17 -1.25
CA PHE A 93 -2.99 -3.98 -2.33
C PHE A 93 -2.62 -2.74 -3.13
N VAL A 94 -2.97 -2.73 -4.41
CA VAL A 94 -2.95 -1.54 -5.26
C VAL A 94 -4.32 -1.43 -5.91
N LEU A 95 -4.93 -0.26 -5.82
CA LEU A 95 -6.25 0.02 -6.39
C LEU A 95 -6.13 1.11 -7.46
N PRO A 96 -6.73 0.93 -8.65
CA PRO A 96 -6.74 1.95 -9.69
C PRO A 96 -7.61 3.14 -9.25
N VAL A 97 -7.25 4.36 -9.63
CA VAL A 97 -8.07 5.55 -9.40
C VAL A 97 -8.43 6.16 -10.76
N GLU A 98 -9.63 5.83 -11.25
CA GLU A 98 -10.10 6.34 -12.54
C GLU A 98 -10.51 7.82 -12.46
N ASP A 99 -10.34 8.57 -13.55
CA ASP A 99 -10.70 9.99 -13.65
C ASP A 99 -12.20 10.24 -13.79
N SER A 100 -12.96 9.76 -12.79
CA SER A 100 -14.40 9.97 -12.65
C SER A 100 -14.80 9.94 -11.18
N MET A 101 -15.89 10.60 -10.82
CA MET A 101 -16.39 10.56 -9.45
C MET A 101 -16.71 9.13 -9.00
N ASP A 102 -17.36 8.35 -9.86
CA ASP A 102 -17.68 6.95 -9.54
C ASP A 102 -16.41 6.12 -9.35
N GLY A 103 -15.38 6.30 -10.20
CA GLY A 103 -14.10 5.62 -10.06
C GLY A 103 -13.35 5.99 -8.78
N ILE A 104 -13.26 7.28 -8.48
CA ILE A 104 -12.61 7.80 -7.27
C ILE A 104 -13.29 7.25 -6.01
N PHE A 105 -14.62 7.38 -5.91
CA PHE A 105 -15.35 6.95 -4.71
C PHE A 105 -15.46 5.42 -4.60
N SER A 106 -15.46 4.69 -5.72
CA SER A 106 -15.32 3.23 -5.71
C SER A 106 -13.98 2.79 -5.13
N SER A 107 -12.90 3.49 -5.47
CA SER A 107 -11.56 3.23 -4.96
C SER A 107 -11.44 3.52 -3.47
N ILE A 108 -12.05 4.61 -3.00
CA ILE A 108 -12.17 4.92 -1.56
C ILE A 108 -12.94 3.81 -0.84
N ARG A 109 -14.08 3.37 -1.40
CA ARG A 109 -14.89 2.29 -0.83
C ARG A 109 -14.10 0.98 -0.74
N HIS A 110 -13.40 0.59 -1.80
CA HIS A 110 -12.59 -0.63 -1.80
C HIS A 110 -11.42 -0.53 -0.82
N GLY A 111 -10.71 0.60 -0.80
CA GLY A 111 -9.67 0.88 0.19
C GLY A 111 -10.19 0.79 1.61
N ALA A 112 -11.40 1.29 1.87
CA ALA A 112 -12.02 1.21 3.18
C ALA A 112 -12.25 -0.24 3.63
N LEU A 113 -12.69 -1.12 2.71
CA LEU A 113 -12.88 -2.54 3.00
C LEU A 113 -11.55 -3.25 3.25
N VAL A 114 -10.50 -2.92 2.49
CA VAL A 114 -9.13 -3.44 2.69
C VAL A 114 -8.57 -3.00 4.05
N HIS A 115 -8.73 -1.72 4.42
CA HIS A 115 -8.25 -1.20 5.70
C HIS A 115 -9.00 -1.79 6.89
N LYS A 116 -10.32 -2.07 6.75
CA LYS A 116 -11.13 -2.74 7.77
C LYS A 116 -10.53 -4.08 8.19
N THR A 117 -9.92 -4.81 7.25
CA THR A 117 -9.30 -6.13 7.50
C THR A 117 -7.80 -6.06 7.78
N GLY A 118 -7.20 -4.86 7.80
CA GLY A 118 -5.80 -4.64 8.19
C GLY A 118 -4.79 -4.67 7.03
N GLY A 119 -5.27 -4.67 5.77
CA GLY A 119 -4.44 -4.43 4.60
C GLY A 119 -4.01 -2.96 4.47
N GLY A 120 -3.02 -2.71 3.63
CA GLY A 120 -2.61 -1.37 3.22
C GLY A 120 -2.69 -1.23 1.71
N THR A 121 -2.91 0.00 1.24
CA THR A 121 -3.32 0.24 -0.15
C THR A 121 -2.45 1.25 -0.87
N GLY A 122 -2.04 0.93 -2.08
CA GLY A 122 -1.43 1.85 -3.04
C GLY A 122 -2.43 2.45 -4.01
N TYR A 123 -2.22 3.71 -4.37
CA TYR A 123 -3.01 4.44 -5.33
C TYR A 123 -2.11 5.18 -6.31
N SER A 124 -2.37 5.03 -7.61
CA SER A 124 -1.83 5.95 -8.63
C SER A 124 -2.85 7.05 -8.86
N PHE A 125 -2.45 8.29 -8.59
CA PHE A 125 -3.26 9.47 -8.90
C PHE A 125 -2.96 10.02 -10.30
N SER A 126 -2.11 9.36 -11.07
CA SER A 126 -1.58 9.84 -12.35
C SER A 126 -2.60 9.88 -13.48
N ARG A 127 -3.72 9.17 -13.34
CA ARG A 127 -4.83 9.21 -14.30
C ARG A 127 -5.75 10.41 -14.10
N LEU A 128 -5.77 10.98 -12.90
CA LEU A 128 -6.65 12.10 -12.57
C LEU A 128 -6.23 13.33 -13.36
N ARG A 129 -7.19 14.02 -13.97
CA ARG A 129 -6.91 15.28 -14.67
C ARG A 129 -6.32 16.33 -13.71
N PRO A 130 -5.48 17.24 -14.21
CA PRO A 130 -4.84 18.21 -13.35
C PRO A 130 -5.83 19.24 -12.82
N LYS A 131 -5.41 19.94 -11.78
CA LYS A 131 -6.17 21.05 -11.21
C LYS A 131 -6.49 22.08 -12.28
N ASN A 132 -7.69 22.66 -12.18
CA ASN A 132 -8.24 23.63 -13.13
C ASN A 132 -8.62 23.09 -14.52
N SER A 133 -8.45 21.80 -14.81
CA SER A 133 -8.97 21.22 -16.06
C SER A 133 -10.48 21.30 -16.14
N ALA A 134 -11.02 21.50 -17.34
CA ALA A 134 -12.45 21.63 -17.57
C ALA A 134 -13.22 20.33 -17.21
N VAL A 135 -14.36 20.47 -16.53
CA VAL A 135 -15.28 19.36 -16.23
C VAL A 135 -16.53 19.52 -17.08
N GLN A 136 -16.66 18.68 -18.12
CA GLN A 136 -17.72 18.80 -19.12
C GLN A 136 -19.14 18.69 -18.53
N SER A 137 -19.33 17.87 -17.50
CA SER A 137 -20.65 17.59 -16.92
C SER A 137 -21.19 18.72 -16.03
N THR A 138 -20.32 19.48 -15.38
CA THR A 138 -20.72 20.52 -14.40
C THR A 138 -20.37 21.94 -14.85
N GLN A 139 -19.69 22.10 -15.99
CA GLN A 139 -19.09 23.36 -16.44
C GLN A 139 -18.15 24.01 -15.41
N GLY A 140 -17.67 23.22 -14.44
CA GLY A 140 -16.73 23.64 -13.41
C GLY A 140 -15.29 23.30 -13.76
N VAL A 141 -14.42 23.50 -12.78
CA VAL A 141 -12.99 23.18 -12.87
C VAL A 141 -12.63 22.01 -11.95
N ALA A 142 -11.68 21.19 -12.38
CA ALA A 142 -11.21 20.04 -11.63
C ALA A 142 -10.38 20.45 -10.41
N SER A 143 -10.53 19.71 -9.31
CA SER A 143 -9.80 19.98 -8.06
C SER A 143 -8.37 19.43 -8.05
N GLY A 144 -8.00 18.59 -9.02
CA GLY A 144 -6.69 17.94 -9.12
C GLY A 144 -6.50 16.75 -8.16
N PRO A 145 -5.41 15.99 -8.30
CA PRO A 145 -5.16 14.73 -7.59
C PRO A 145 -5.00 14.92 -6.08
N LEU A 146 -4.30 15.97 -5.63
CA LEU A 146 -4.07 16.23 -4.20
C LEU A 146 -5.36 16.52 -3.43
N SER A 147 -6.34 17.17 -4.06
CA SER A 147 -7.64 17.43 -3.43
C SER A 147 -8.39 16.14 -3.14
N PHE A 148 -8.32 15.16 -4.04
CA PHE A 148 -8.89 13.84 -3.79
C PHE A 148 -8.07 13.03 -2.79
N ALA A 149 -6.73 13.13 -2.81
CA ALA A 149 -5.89 12.49 -1.81
C ALA A 149 -6.26 12.90 -0.35
N VAL A 150 -6.73 14.14 -0.14
CA VAL A 150 -7.27 14.56 1.18
C VAL A 150 -8.48 13.73 1.59
N VAL A 151 -9.36 13.39 0.65
CA VAL A 151 -10.55 12.55 0.92
C VAL A 151 -10.14 11.12 1.28
N PHE A 152 -9.17 10.55 0.57
CA PHE A 152 -8.62 9.22 0.91
C PHE A 152 -7.96 9.21 2.30
N ASP A 153 -7.23 10.27 2.66
CA ASP A 153 -6.55 10.40 3.95
C ASP A 153 -7.57 10.46 5.10
N ALA A 154 -8.61 11.27 4.94
CA ALA A 154 -9.71 11.41 5.91
C ALA A 154 -10.51 10.11 6.08
N ALA A 155 -10.80 9.41 4.97
CA ALA A 155 -11.46 8.11 5.01
C ALA A 155 -10.62 7.07 5.79
N THR A 156 -9.31 7.06 5.56
CA THR A 156 -8.37 6.14 6.24
C THR A 156 -8.29 6.44 7.74
N GLU A 157 -8.22 7.71 8.13
CA GLU A 157 -8.19 8.11 9.55
C GLU A 157 -9.47 7.71 10.29
N THR A 158 -10.63 7.78 9.62
CA THR A 158 -11.92 7.39 10.23
C THR A 158 -11.97 5.88 10.51
N ILE A 159 -11.46 5.06 9.58
CA ILE A 159 -11.52 3.58 9.69
C ILE A 159 -10.55 3.05 10.75
N LYS A 160 -9.42 3.74 10.95
CA LYS A 160 -8.43 3.44 12.00
C LYS A 160 -9.05 3.33 13.40
N GLN A 161 -10.16 4.02 13.67
CA GLN A 161 -10.81 4.01 14.98
C GLN A 161 -11.48 2.66 15.33
N GLY A 162 -11.72 1.77 14.35
CA GLY A 162 -12.36 0.47 14.58
C GLY A 162 -11.48 -0.78 14.38
N GLY A 163 -10.27 -0.64 13.82
CA GLY A 163 -9.43 -1.77 13.41
C GLY A 163 -8.28 -2.12 14.38
N LYS A 164 -7.79 -3.37 14.34
CA LYS A 164 -6.57 -3.81 15.09
C LYS A 164 -5.29 -3.13 14.61
N ARG A 165 -5.28 -2.57 13.39
CA ARG A 165 -4.14 -1.94 12.71
C ARG A 165 -4.57 -0.62 12.07
N ARG A 166 -3.67 0.37 12.08
CA ARG A 166 -3.83 1.62 11.33
C ARG A 166 -3.72 1.32 9.83
N GLY A 167 -4.71 1.77 9.04
CA GLY A 167 -4.62 1.75 7.58
C GLY A 167 -3.48 2.64 7.10
N ALA A 168 -2.81 2.23 6.03
CA ALA A 168 -1.68 2.95 5.47
C ALA A 168 -1.83 3.00 3.95
N ASN A 169 -1.48 4.15 3.38
CA ASN A 169 -1.62 4.40 1.96
C ASN A 169 -0.27 4.71 1.31
N MET A 170 -0.09 4.26 0.07
CA MET A 170 0.89 4.83 -0.87
C MET A 170 0.14 5.69 -1.88
N GLY A 171 0.63 6.90 -2.14
CA GLY A 171 0.17 7.75 -3.22
C GLY A 171 1.30 7.96 -4.22
N VAL A 172 1.03 7.64 -5.49
CA VAL A 172 2.00 7.81 -6.57
C VAL A 172 1.48 8.82 -7.59
N LEU A 173 2.37 9.71 -8.02
CA LEU A 173 2.13 10.59 -9.16
C LEU A 173 3.31 10.54 -10.13
N ARG A 174 3.03 10.34 -11.42
CA ARG A 174 4.08 10.35 -12.46
C ARG A 174 4.73 11.73 -12.55
N VAL A 175 6.05 11.72 -12.76
CA VAL A 175 6.87 12.94 -12.81
C VAL A 175 6.46 13.93 -13.91
N ASN A 176 5.83 13.45 -14.98
CA ASN A 176 5.30 14.25 -16.09
C ASN A 176 3.84 14.70 -15.91
N HIS A 177 3.26 14.53 -14.72
CA HIS A 177 1.94 15.07 -14.43
C HIS A 177 2.01 16.60 -14.20
N PRO A 178 1.05 17.41 -14.67
CA PRO A 178 1.12 18.87 -14.54
C PRO A 178 1.17 19.36 -13.08
N ASP A 179 0.52 18.65 -12.17
CA ASP A 179 0.52 18.97 -10.73
C ASP A 179 1.73 18.43 -9.94
N ILE A 180 2.81 18.00 -10.62
CA ILE A 180 3.95 17.34 -9.97
C ILE A 180 4.65 18.21 -8.90
N LEU A 181 4.80 19.51 -9.15
CA LEU A 181 5.45 20.42 -8.20
C LEU A 181 4.62 20.60 -6.92
N GLU A 182 3.29 20.73 -7.05
CA GLU A 182 2.37 20.76 -5.89
C GLU A 182 2.45 19.41 -5.13
N PHE A 183 2.53 18.29 -5.85
CA PHE A 183 2.63 16.95 -5.25
C PHE A 183 3.92 16.75 -4.45
N ILE A 184 5.07 17.17 -4.98
CA ILE A 184 6.36 17.10 -4.27
C ILE A 184 6.34 17.94 -2.99
N ALA A 185 5.65 19.09 -3.02
CA ALA A 185 5.51 19.98 -1.86
C ALA A 185 4.40 19.55 -0.88
N ALA A 186 3.57 18.55 -1.22
CA ALA A 186 2.33 18.27 -0.51
C ALA A 186 2.50 17.94 0.98
N LYS A 187 3.63 17.33 1.35
CA LYS A 187 3.98 16.95 2.72
C LYS A 187 5.01 17.88 3.39
N GLU A 188 5.30 19.04 2.80
CA GLU A 188 6.02 20.11 3.51
C GLU A 188 5.28 20.48 4.82
N ASP A 189 3.94 20.49 4.78
CA ASP A 189 3.09 20.49 5.96
C ASP A 189 2.87 19.06 6.49
N GLN A 190 3.60 18.70 7.55
CA GLN A 190 3.54 17.38 8.18
C GLN A 190 2.20 17.07 8.89
N THR A 191 1.31 18.05 9.03
CA THR A 191 -0.02 17.84 9.61
C THR A 191 -1.02 17.27 8.61
N ARG A 192 -0.69 17.28 7.32
CA ARG A 192 -1.53 16.79 6.23
C ARG A 192 -1.04 15.45 5.71
N PHE A 193 -1.95 14.66 5.13
CA PHE A 193 -1.64 13.38 4.50
C PHE A 193 -0.94 12.40 5.44
N THR A 194 -1.32 12.39 6.72
CA THR A 194 -0.61 11.63 7.77
C THR A 194 -0.77 10.11 7.65
N ASN A 195 -1.68 9.64 6.79
CA ASN A 195 -1.87 8.22 6.47
C ASN A 195 -1.29 7.82 5.11
N PHE A 196 -0.63 8.75 4.40
CA PHE A 196 0.03 8.49 3.12
C PHE A 196 1.55 8.53 3.25
N ASN A 197 2.21 7.60 2.57
CA ASN A 197 3.53 7.82 1.99
C ASN A 197 3.34 8.30 0.55
N PHE A 198 4.17 9.22 0.07
CA PHE A 198 4.12 9.68 -1.32
C PHE A 198 5.40 9.29 -2.06
N SER A 199 5.25 8.82 -3.30
CA SER A 199 6.36 8.58 -4.20
C SER A 199 6.13 9.22 -5.55
N VAL A 200 7.16 9.82 -6.13
CA VAL A 200 7.14 10.26 -7.52
C VAL A 200 7.48 9.08 -8.42
N ALA A 201 6.61 8.77 -9.38
CA ALA A 201 6.89 7.77 -10.41
C ALA A 201 7.85 8.37 -11.46
N ILE A 202 9.11 7.98 -11.35
CA ILE A 202 10.24 8.42 -12.17
C ILE A 202 10.35 7.56 -13.42
N THR A 203 10.45 8.21 -14.57
CA THR A 203 10.66 7.57 -15.88
C THR A 203 12.12 7.63 -16.30
N ASP A 204 12.53 6.72 -17.18
CA ASP A 204 13.87 6.73 -17.76
C ASP A 204 14.10 8.00 -18.57
N ARG A 205 13.08 8.48 -19.29
CA ARG A 205 13.12 9.74 -20.04
C ARG A 205 13.43 10.93 -19.13
N PHE A 206 12.77 11.01 -17.98
CA PHE A 206 13.04 12.07 -17.00
C PHE A 206 14.46 11.97 -16.46
N MET A 207 14.92 10.76 -16.10
CA MET A 207 16.29 10.58 -15.60
C MET A 207 17.36 10.93 -16.64
N GLU A 208 17.10 10.69 -17.92
CA GLU A 208 18.01 11.13 -18.99
C GLU A 208 18.04 12.65 -19.14
N ALA A 209 16.88 13.31 -19.03
CA ALA A 209 16.81 14.77 -19.00
C ALA A 209 17.55 15.37 -17.79
N VAL A 210 17.47 14.73 -16.61
CA VAL A 210 18.25 15.13 -15.41
C VAL A 210 19.76 15.06 -15.68
N LYS A 211 20.24 13.97 -16.30
CA LYS A 211 21.68 13.78 -16.59
C LYS A 211 22.20 14.79 -17.61
N THR A 212 21.39 15.10 -18.62
CA THR A 212 21.77 15.97 -19.74
C THR A 212 21.42 17.45 -19.50
N GLY A 213 20.80 17.77 -18.36
CA GLY A 213 20.39 19.13 -18.01
C GLY A 213 19.30 19.69 -18.94
N GLN A 214 18.45 18.83 -19.50
CA GLN A 214 17.38 19.20 -20.42
C GLN A 214 16.06 19.40 -19.67
N ASP A 215 15.15 20.09 -20.35
CA ASP A 215 13.75 20.19 -19.94
C ASP A 215 12.97 18.93 -20.36
N TYR A 216 11.84 18.69 -19.73
CA TYR A 216 10.93 17.60 -20.05
C TYR A 216 9.46 18.06 -20.05
N GLU A 217 8.64 17.31 -20.78
CA GLU A 217 7.24 17.66 -21.05
C GLU A 217 6.33 17.24 -19.89
N LEU A 218 5.39 18.13 -19.53
CA LEU A 218 4.24 17.81 -18.70
C LEU A 218 3.05 17.44 -19.59
N ILE A 219 2.39 16.32 -19.28
CA ILE A 219 1.36 15.71 -20.12
C ILE A 219 0.06 15.67 -19.34
N ASP A 220 -1.01 16.25 -19.90
CA ASP A 220 -2.35 16.12 -19.34
C ASP A 220 -2.88 14.68 -19.57
N PRO A 221 -3.10 13.88 -18.52
CA PRO A 221 -3.54 12.49 -18.66
C PRO A 221 -4.93 12.36 -19.30
N SER A 222 -5.75 13.42 -19.30
CA SER A 222 -7.11 13.36 -19.85
C SER A 222 -7.16 13.37 -21.38
N ASN A 223 -6.13 13.89 -22.04
CA ASN A 223 -6.08 14.05 -23.50
C ASN A 223 -4.72 13.69 -24.13
N GLY A 224 -3.67 13.49 -23.33
CA GLY A 224 -2.33 13.11 -23.77
C GLY A 224 -1.51 14.25 -24.38
N ASN A 225 -2.00 15.49 -24.35
CA ASN A 225 -1.28 16.63 -24.90
C ASN A 225 -0.21 17.12 -23.93
N VAL A 226 0.89 17.62 -24.51
CA VAL A 226 1.89 18.40 -23.77
C VAL A 226 1.27 19.75 -23.42
N VAL A 227 1.25 20.09 -22.14
CA VAL A 227 0.66 21.34 -21.64
C VAL A 227 1.71 22.34 -21.15
N ASP A 228 2.88 21.85 -20.76
CA ASP A 228 3.99 22.69 -20.29
C ASP A 228 5.31 21.89 -20.34
N THR A 229 6.41 22.56 -20.00
CA THR A 229 7.74 21.96 -19.86
C THR A 229 8.42 22.45 -18.59
N LEU A 230 9.13 21.56 -17.89
CA LEU A 230 9.93 21.92 -16.71
C LEU A 230 11.39 21.50 -16.86
N SER A 231 12.28 22.21 -16.17
CA SER A 231 13.66 21.77 -16.00
C SER A 231 13.70 20.48 -15.17
N ALA A 232 14.20 19.40 -15.76
CA ALA A 232 14.29 18.11 -15.07
C ALA A 232 15.20 18.20 -13.84
N ARG A 233 16.29 18.99 -13.94
CA ARG A 233 17.23 19.24 -12.84
C ARG A 233 16.54 19.91 -11.66
N MET A 234 15.77 20.97 -11.91
CA MET A 234 15.03 21.69 -10.87
C MET A 234 14.03 20.79 -10.16
N VAL A 235 13.26 19.99 -10.90
CA VAL A 235 12.28 19.06 -10.31
C VAL A 235 12.98 18.00 -9.47
N PHE A 236 14.08 17.42 -9.97
CA PHE A 236 14.84 16.40 -9.26
C PHE A 236 15.51 16.96 -7.98
N ASP A 237 16.09 18.15 -8.04
CA ASP A 237 16.66 18.82 -6.87
C ASP A 237 15.56 19.11 -5.83
N LYS A 238 14.34 19.51 -6.25
CA LYS A 238 13.21 19.68 -5.32
C LYS A 238 12.78 18.37 -4.65
N ILE A 239 12.80 17.24 -5.36
CA ILE A 239 12.53 15.92 -4.76
C ILE A 239 13.58 15.61 -3.68
N ILE A 240 14.87 15.84 -3.98
CA ILE A 240 15.97 15.61 -3.05
C ILE A 240 15.83 16.49 -1.82
N ASP A 241 15.57 17.79 -2.00
CA ASP A 241 15.46 18.75 -0.90
C ASP A 241 14.30 18.42 0.03
N SER A 242 13.12 18.07 -0.53
CA SER A 242 11.97 17.62 0.27
C SER A 242 12.29 16.32 1.02
N ALA A 243 12.87 15.32 0.33
CA ALA A 243 13.23 14.05 0.95
C ALA A 243 14.29 14.21 2.04
N TRP A 244 15.23 15.14 1.89
CA TRP A 244 16.20 15.50 2.93
C TRP A 244 15.52 16.15 4.15
N HIS A 245 14.50 16.98 3.92
CA HIS A 245 13.81 17.71 4.98
C HIS A 245 12.92 16.81 5.86
N ASN A 246 12.14 15.91 5.27
CA ASN A 246 11.13 15.13 6.00
C ASN A 246 11.01 13.66 5.57
N GLY A 247 11.87 13.17 4.68
CA GLY A 247 11.85 11.80 4.16
C GLY A 247 10.86 11.56 3.02
N GLU A 248 10.21 12.61 2.50
CA GLU A 248 9.15 12.53 1.47
C GLU A 248 9.34 13.61 0.37
N PRO A 249 8.92 13.36 -0.87
CA PRO A 249 8.42 12.10 -1.37
C PRO A 249 9.56 11.10 -1.65
N GLY A 250 9.24 9.81 -1.62
CA GLY A 250 10.07 8.76 -2.19
C GLY A 250 10.09 8.79 -3.72
N VAL A 251 10.78 7.82 -4.32
CA VAL A 251 10.81 7.63 -5.78
C VAL A 251 10.46 6.20 -6.14
N LEU A 252 9.68 6.05 -7.20
CA LEU A 252 9.33 4.78 -7.82
C LEU A 252 9.83 4.79 -9.27
N PHE A 253 10.82 3.96 -9.60
CA PHE A 253 11.32 3.85 -10.97
C PHE A 253 10.36 3.01 -11.81
N ILE A 254 9.32 3.65 -12.35
CA ILE A 254 8.15 2.98 -12.92
C ILE A 254 8.47 2.22 -14.21
N ASP A 255 9.38 2.75 -15.02
CA ASP A 255 9.79 2.09 -16.27
C ASP A 255 10.64 0.85 -15.98
N ALA A 256 11.47 0.89 -14.93
CA ALA A 256 12.23 -0.27 -14.47
C ALA A 256 11.32 -1.36 -13.91
N ALA A 257 10.31 -0.98 -13.11
CA ALA A 257 9.31 -1.92 -12.59
C ALA A 257 8.54 -2.59 -13.73
N ASN A 258 8.09 -1.82 -14.73
CA ASN A 258 7.34 -2.37 -15.86
C ASN A 258 8.19 -3.22 -16.81
N ARG A 259 9.49 -2.92 -16.99
CA ARG A 259 10.41 -3.84 -17.71
C ARG A 259 10.49 -5.22 -17.07
N ALA A 260 10.37 -5.29 -15.74
CA ALA A 260 10.41 -6.53 -14.98
C ALA A 260 9.02 -7.16 -14.77
N ASN A 261 7.96 -6.55 -15.31
CA ASN A 261 6.59 -7.06 -15.19
C ASN A 261 6.48 -8.40 -15.95
N SER A 262 6.21 -9.47 -15.22
CA SER A 262 6.02 -10.81 -15.77
C SER A 262 4.66 -11.02 -16.44
N THR A 263 3.73 -10.09 -16.27
CA THR A 263 2.36 -10.16 -16.80
C THR A 263 1.91 -8.85 -17.46
N PRO A 264 2.67 -8.30 -18.43
CA PRO A 264 2.35 -7.01 -19.05
C PRO A 264 1.00 -7.00 -19.78
N GLN A 265 0.52 -8.18 -20.21
CA GLN A 265 -0.79 -8.34 -20.84
C GLN A 265 -1.99 -8.04 -19.92
N LEU A 266 -1.78 -8.05 -18.60
CA LEU A 266 -2.83 -7.73 -17.62
C LEU A 266 -2.88 -6.23 -17.27
N GLY A 267 -1.85 -5.48 -17.63
CA GLY A 267 -1.72 -4.07 -17.32
C GLY A 267 -0.31 -3.70 -16.87
N GLU A 268 -0.04 -2.40 -16.87
CA GLU A 268 1.19 -1.82 -16.33
C GLU A 268 1.07 -1.60 -14.81
N PHE A 269 2.21 -1.69 -14.13
CA PHE A 269 2.32 -1.19 -12.77
C PHE A 269 2.26 0.34 -12.79
N GLU A 270 1.39 0.90 -11.95
CA GLU A 270 1.21 2.36 -11.83
C GLU A 270 1.51 2.89 -10.42
N ALA A 271 1.48 2.03 -9.42
CA ALA A 271 1.79 2.34 -8.03
C ALA A 271 2.28 1.08 -7.31
N THR A 272 2.76 1.26 -6.09
CA THR A 272 3.17 0.19 -5.19
C THR A 272 2.29 0.14 -3.95
N ASN A 273 2.39 -0.92 -3.15
CA ASN A 273 1.82 -0.97 -1.81
C ASN A 273 2.45 0.12 -0.88
N PRO A 274 1.91 0.36 0.33
CA PRO A 274 2.37 1.43 1.24
C PRO A 274 3.88 1.53 1.51
N CYS A 275 4.60 0.40 1.47
CA CYS A 275 6.02 0.33 1.78
C CYS A 275 6.92 0.17 0.54
N GLY A 276 6.35 0.08 -0.67
CA GLY A 276 7.10 0.10 -1.93
C GLY A 276 7.76 -1.21 -2.35
N GLU A 277 7.54 -2.31 -1.63
CA GLU A 277 8.14 -3.62 -1.88
C GLU A 277 7.35 -4.51 -2.87
N GLN A 278 6.14 -4.10 -3.24
CA GLN A 278 5.26 -4.77 -4.21
C GLN A 278 4.62 -3.79 -5.19
#